data_AF-A0A2H1GI48-F1
#
_entry.id   AF-A0A2H1GI48-F1
#
_cell.length_a   1.000
_cell.length_b   1.000
_cell.length_c   1.000
_cell.angle_alpha   90.00
_cell.angle_beta   90.00
_cell.angle_gamma   90.00
#
_symmetry.space_group_name_H-M   'P 1'
#
loop_
_entity.id
_entity.type
_entity.pdbx_description
1 polymer ?
#
loop_
_entity_poly.entity_id
_entity_poly.type
_entity_poly.pdbx_seq_one_letter_code
_entity_poly.pdbx_strand_id
1 'polypeptide(L)'
;MNGSLVDTLPENGSTDTNDVKLVRRMMLAVSMVEDWQYVLDEATISQATISAGRSDVNLGQALPKAYADALAILEWVLQKHLETLASNVGLLMISSGAFNKFVSWAESDQYVIGATHKELLKDPVFFHLIHIRTYHEDNSLPLSFHIQQLGEHLEKANAKDSARIDSLLWNIVEDVAVVYDALTAVRLHRPRAPIPAGLTSPLEMVKSSRGPSRHDQLVAYEWAETTGSQAMIEFVKRNVLQMKIHLTHIAGPPESHPYNDLKDTLKKFLSLPCPSGKTTIETLVALDRSNYALRMFWINVEEWRFNQFKTMPSSAEELEYYQGRIFDGLMPSTGHPWPLERRRLLDEIMIKECAHALRQVDKVSLPETPPQTVWGEEKASSEPVAAPKNKIRVRESTYGHSNEAAEPEIEIEKKAQVCIKVGQTAMIVFTRMFKPAPEQVETRWTDFASAMADAGFSILPGGGSAVSFRKVATRETIVFHRPHPSPNIAPIVLRKMGKRLTKWFQYGPETFVEEKGGE
;
A
#
# COMPACT_ATOMS: atom_id res chain seq x y z
N MET A 1 -47.27 13.94 18.38
CA MET A 1 -46.24 14.98 18.33
C MET A 1 -45.41 14.85 19.58
N ASN A 2 -44.43 13.95 19.55
CA ASN A 2 -43.61 13.62 20.71
C ASN A 2 -42.21 14.17 20.48
N GLY A 3 -41.80 15.05 21.39
CA GLY A 3 -40.42 15.52 21.49
C GLY A 3 -39.48 14.36 21.81
N SER A 4 -38.34 14.35 21.12
CA SER A 4 -37.18 13.52 21.39
C SER A 4 -36.00 14.50 21.45
N LEU A 5 -35.55 14.84 22.65
CA LEU A 5 -34.49 14.16 23.40
C LEU A 5 -33.08 14.56 22.91
N VAL A 6 -32.37 15.18 23.86
CA VAL A 6 -30.92 15.27 24.00
C VAL A 6 -30.24 16.48 23.34
N ASP A 7 -30.43 17.64 23.97
CA ASP A 7 -29.31 18.54 24.25
C ASP A 7 -28.39 17.86 25.29
N THR A 8 -27.25 17.31 24.85
CA THR A 8 -26.12 17.08 25.74
C THR A 8 -24.79 17.36 25.05
N LEU A 9 -24.16 18.41 25.57
CA LEU A 9 -22.73 18.75 25.58
C LEU A 9 -22.16 19.36 24.29
N PRO A 10 -21.43 20.49 24.39
CA PRO A 10 -20.74 21.07 23.25
C PRO A 10 -19.70 20.09 22.72
N GLU A 11 -19.72 19.90 21.40
CA GLU A 11 -18.76 19.16 20.59
C GLU A 11 -17.35 19.75 20.75
N ASN A 12 -16.68 19.45 21.87
CA ASN A 12 -15.28 19.79 22.03
C ASN A 12 -14.43 18.77 21.25
N GLY A 13 -13.82 19.23 20.15
CA GLY A 13 -12.59 18.65 19.61
C GLY A 13 -12.64 18.15 18.17
N SER A 14 -13.06 19.00 17.22
CA SER A 14 -12.45 19.14 15.88
C SER A 14 -13.29 20.12 15.06
N THR A 15 -12.75 21.30 14.76
CA THR A 15 -13.30 22.24 13.76
C THR A 15 -13.15 21.73 12.32
N ASP A 16 -12.47 20.60 12.10
CA ASP A 16 -12.28 19.99 10.80
C ASP A 16 -13.49 19.13 10.40
N THR A 17 -14.16 19.54 9.33
CA THR A 17 -15.20 18.72 8.66
C THR A 17 -14.64 17.35 8.25
N ASN A 18 -15.49 16.32 8.20
CA ASN A 18 -15.10 14.96 7.76
C ASN A 18 -14.30 14.93 6.43
N ASP A 19 -14.59 15.85 5.53
CA ASP A 19 -13.89 15.97 4.24
C ASP A 19 -12.41 16.36 4.40
N VAL A 20 -12.09 17.26 5.36
CA VAL A 20 -10.69 17.66 5.65
C VAL A 20 -9.92 16.49 6.24
N LYS A 21 -10.55 15.70 7.12
CA LYS A 21 -9.96 14.47 7.67
C LYS A 21 -9.67 13.45 6.56
N LEU A 22 -10.55 13.34 5.57
CA LEU A 22 -10.36 12.45 4.43
C LEU A 22 -9.24 12.94 3.50
N VAL A 23 -9.22 14.23 3.14
CA VAL A 23 -8.11 14.82 2.37
C VAL A 23 -6.78 14.58 3.09
N ARG A 24 -6.73 14.82 4.40
CA ARG A 24 -5.53 14.62 5.21
C ARG A 24 -5.04 13.17 5.15
N ARG A 25 -5.94 12.20 5.23
CA ARG A 25 -5.60 10.77 5.05
C ARG A 25 -5.04 10.46 3.66
N MET A 26 -5.61 11.05 2.61
CA MET A 26 -5.12 10.88 1.25
C MET A 26 -3.72 11.49 1.09
N MET A 27 -3.53 12.70 1.62
CA MET A 27 -2.25 13.40 1.56
C MET A 27 -1.16 12.71 2.38
N LEU A 28 -1.52 12.08 3.48
CA LEU A 28 -0.61 11.23 4.24
C LEU A 28 -0.09 10.07 3.39
N ALA A 29 -0.98 9.39 2.64
CA ALA A 29 -0.56 8.30 1.75
C ALA A 29 0.37 8.78 0.63
N VAL A 30 0.18 10.01 0.12
CA VAL A 30 1.10 10.63 -0.85
C VAL A 30 2.47 10.90 -0.18
N SER A 31 2.47 11.52 0.99
CA SER A 31 3.70 11.78 1.76
C SER A 31 4.47 10.51 2.10
N MET A 32 3.80 9.40 2.40
CA MET A 32 4.49 8.13 2.67
C MET A 32 5.33 7.64 1.49
N VAL A 33 4.86 7.84 0.24
CA VAL A 33 5.63 7.46 -0.95
C VAL A 33 6.86 8.35 -1.10
N GLU A 34 6.71 9.66 -0.86
CA GLU A 34 7.79 10.64 -0.86
C GLU A 34 8.87 10.26 0.16
N ASP A 35 8.45 9.97 1.39
CA ASP A 35 9.32 9.66 2.51
C ASP A 35 10.10 8.35 2.29
N TRP A 36 9.43 7.29 1.82
CA TRP A 36 10.09 6.01 1.55
C TRP A 36 11.09 6.10 0.39
N GLN A 37 10.78 6.88 -0.64
CA GLN A 37 11.74 7.08 -1.73
C GLN A 37 12.95 7.89 -1.25
N TYR A 38 12.75 8.87 -0.36
CA TYR A 38 13.86 9.58 0.29
C TYR A 38 14.77 8.63 1.08
N VAL A 39 14.19 7.76 1.92
CA VAL A 39 14.93 6.74 2.65
C VAL A 39 15.70 5.82 1.70
N LEU A 40 15.09 5.41 0.59
CA LEU A 40 15.72 4.53 -0.40
C LEU A 40 16.93 5.18 -1.08
N ASP A 41 16.84 6.45 -1.47
CA ASP A 41 17.94 7.15 -2.11
C ASP A 41 19.15 7.26 -1.17
N GLU A 42 18.91 7.70 0.07
CA GLU A 42 19.98 7.85 1.06
C GLU A 42 20.57 6.51 1.48
N ALA A 43 19.75 5.46 1.56
CA ALA A 43 20.22 4.10 1.77
C ALA A 43 21.10 3.61 0.61
N THR A 44 20.73 3.94 -0.64
CA THR A 44 21.49 3.55 -1.84
C THR A 44 22.86 4.25 -1.88
N ILE A 45 22.89 5.55 -1.57
CA ILE A 45 24.14 6.34 -1.50
C ILE A 45 25.03 5.85 -0.37
N SER A 46 24.44 5.57 0.79
CA SER A 46 25.15 5.00 1.94
C SER A 46 25.72 3.63 1.62
N GLN A 47 24.93 2.75 0.98
CA GLN A 47 25.37 1.43 0.56
C GLN A 47 26.54 1.49 -0.42
N ALA A 48 26.49 2.39 -1.41
CA ALA A 48 27.58 2.57 -2.37
C ALA A 48 28.87 2.99 -1.66
N THR A 49 28.77 3.96 -0.75
CA THR A 49 29.92 4.46 0.04
C THR A 49 30.50 3.37 0.96
N ILE A 50 29.63 2.65 1.67
CA ILE A 50 29.99 1.54 2.56
C ILE A 50 30.67 0.41 1.77
N SER A 51 30.15 0.09 0.59
CA SER A 51 30.69 -0.98 -0.25
C SER A 51 32.06 -0.63 -0.81
N ALA A 52 32.27 0.63 -1.21
CA ALA A 52 33.56 1.12 -1.70
C ALA A 52 34.64 1.14 -0.60
N GLY A 53 34.28 1.54 0.63
CA GLY A 53 35.21 1.62 1.76
C GLY A 53 35.39 0.31 2.55
N ARG A 54 34.77 -0.80 2.12
CA ARG A 54 34.73 -2.04 2.91
C ARG A 54 36.10 -2.68 3.10
N SER A 55 36.98 -2.59 2.10
CA SER A 55 38.36 -3.10 2.17
C SER A 55 39.21 -2.40 3.23
N ASP A 56 38.81 -1.18 3.60
CA ASP A 56 39.60 -0.30 4.46
C ASP A 56 39.16 -0.42 5.93
N VAL A 57 38.17 -1.27 6.22
CA VAL A 57 37.68 -1.52 7.59
C VAL A 57 38.51 -2.61 8.25
N ASN A 58 39.31 -2.22 9.23
CA ASN A 58 40.11 -3.13 10.05
C ASN A 58 39.47 -3.37 11.43
N LEU A 59 39.49 -4.62 11.88
CA LEU A 59 39.01 -5.00 13.21
C LEU A 59 39.75 -4.22 14.30
N GLY A 60 38.98 -3.66 15.25
CA GLY A 60 39.54 -2.92 16.39
C GLY A 60 40.02 -1.50 16.06
N GLN A 61 39.97 -1.07 14.80
CA GLN A 61 40.27 0.31 14.40
C GLN A 61 38.99 1.13 14.22
N ALA A 62 39.13 2.45 14.26
CA ALA A 62 38.04 3.36 13.90
C ALA A 62 37.64 3.14 12.43
N LEU A 63 36.36 3.28 12.14
CA LEU A 63 35.85 3.21 10.77
C LEU A 63 36.47 4.32 9.91
N PRO A 64 36.77 4.07 8.62
CA PRO A 64 37.15 5.13 7.69
C PRO A 64 36.12 6.26 7.71
N LYS A 65 36.57 7.51 7.62
CA LYS A 65 35.70 8.69 7.80
C LYS A 65 34.47 8.67 6.88
N ALA A 66 34.65 8.40 5.59
CA ALA A 66 33.54 8.32 4.63
C ALA A 66 32.54 7.20 4.97
N TYR A 67 33.04 6.07 5.46
CA TYR A 67 32.21 4.95 5.91
C TYR A 67 31.40 5.33 7.17
N ALA A 68 32.06 5.96 8.14
CA ALA A 68 31.44 6.42 9.38
C ALA A 68 30.37 7.51 9.12
N ASP A 69 30.67 8.45 8.22
CA ASP A 69 29.77 9.52 7.81
C ASP A 69 28.53 8.95 7.10
N ALA A 70 28.71 7.98 6.20
CA ALA A 70 27.58 7.31 5.53
C ALA A 70 26.65 6.58 6.50
N LEU A 71 27.19 5.86 7.49
CA LEU A 71 26.37 5.24 8.54
C LEU A 71 25.64 6.28 9.40
N ALA A 72 26.30 7.39 9.73
CA ALA A 72 25.71 8.45 10.54
C ALA A 72 24.56 9.18 9.81
N ILE A 73 24.71 9.41 8.50
CA ILE A 73 23.65 9.96 7.64
C ILE A 73 22.46 8.99 7.62
N LEU A 74 22.70 7.71 7.34
CA LEU A 74 21.63 6.72 7.27
C LEU A 74 20.90 6.56 8.62
N GLU A 75 21.63 6.57 9.73
CA GLU A 75 21.04 6.57 11.08
C GLU A 75 20.13 7.78 11.29
N TRP A 76 20.58 8.98 10.91
CA TRP A 76 19.79 10.21 11.03
C TRP A 76 18.51 10.15 10.19
N VAL A 77 18.61 9.69 8.94
CA VAL A 77 17.46 9.55 8.03
C VAL A 77 16.42 8.60 8.60
N LEU A 78 16.85 7.42 9.08
CA LEU A 78 15.96 6.42 9.67
C LEU A 78 15.34 6.91 10.99
N GLN A 79 16.11 7.60 11.84
CA GLN A 79 15.61 8.20 13.08
C GLN A 79 14.50 9.23 12.78
N LYS A 80 14.74 10.15 11.85
CA LYS A 80 13.75 11.17 11.47
C LYS A 80 12.52 10.55 10.82
N HIS A 81 12.71 9.54 9.97
CA HIS A 81 11.58 8.84 9.38
C HIS A 81 10.74 8.09 10.43
N LEU A 82 11.39 7.48 11.44
CA LEU A 82 10.71 6.85 12.57
C LEU A 82 9.85 7.85 13.36
N GLU A 83 10.39 9.05 13.63
CA GLU A 83 9.66 10.15 14.29
C GLU A 83 8.44 10.58 13.47
N THR A 84 8.59 10.72 12.15
CA THR A 84 7.49 11.04 11.23
C THR A 84 6.41 9.96 11.25
N LEU A 85 6.79 8.68 11.13
CA LEU A 85 5.84 7.57 11.17
C LEU A 85 5.11 7.48 12.52
N ALA A 86 5.82 7.62 13.64
CA ALA A 86 5.23 7.68 14.97
C ALA A 86 4.21 8.83 15.07
N SER A 87 4.54 10.02 14.55
CA SER A 87 3.59 11.13 14.45
C SER A 87 2.35 10.77 13.63
N ASN A 88 2.54 10.15 12.45
CA ASN A 88 1.46 9.76 11.57
C ASN A 88 0.51 8.73 12.19
N VAL A 89 1.01 7.81 13.04
CA VAL A 89 0.17 6.91 13.85
C VAL A 89 -0.82 7.72 14.68
N GLY A 90 -0.34 8.71 15.46
CA GLY A 90 -1.23 9.54 16.29
C GLY A 90 -2.23 10.35 15.47
N LEU A 91 -1.83 10.88 14.31
CA LEU A 91 -2.72 11.60 13.40
C LEU A 91 -3.87 10.72 12.92
N LEU A 92 -3.56 9.49 12.50
CA LEU A 92 -4.55 8.55 12.00
C LEU A 92 -5.49 8.05 13.10
N MET A 93 -4.97 7.82 14.31
CA MET A 93 -5.79 7.48 15.48
C MET A 93 -6.89 8.52 15.70
N ILE A 94 -6.56 9.81 15.67
CA ILE A 94 -7.54 10.89 15.89
C ILE A 94 -8.48 11.02 14.71
N SER A 95 -7.96 10.94 13.48
CA SER A 95 -8.78 11.05 12.27
C SER A 95 -9.86 9.96 12.19
N SER A 96 -9.62 8.79 12.80
CA SER A 96 -10.55 7.67 12.78
C SER A 96 -11.83 7.89 13.61
N GLY A 97 -11.79 8.79 14.60
CA GLY A 97 -12.86 8.96 15.59
C GLY A 97 -12.98 7.82 16.61
N ALA A 98 -12.37 6.66 16.36
CA ALA A 98 -12.49 5.44 17.19
C ALA A 98 -11.87 5.57 18.59
N PHE A 99 -11.06 6.62 18.80
CA PHE A 99 -10.32 6.88 20.04
C PHE A 99 -10.69 8.19 20.72
N ASN A 100 -11.73 8.89 20.26
CA ASN A 100 -12.12 10.22 20.75
C ASN A 100 -12.40 10.25 22.26
N LYS A 101 -12.85 9.14 22.86
CA LYS A 101 -13.08 9.03 24.32
C LYS A 101 -11.83 9.31 25.17
N PHE A 102 -10.64 9.23 24.59
CA PHE A 102 -9.38 9.48 25.29
C PHE A 102 -8.77 10.85 25.00
N VAL A 103 -9.36 11.60 24.06
CA VAL A 103 -8.88 12.88 23.60
C VAL A 103 -9.70 13.97 24.30
N SER A 104 -9.06 14.79 25.12
CA SER A 104 -9.73 15.89 25.83
C SER A 104 -9.81 17.17 24.99
N TRP A 105 -8.87 17.33 24.05
CA TRP A 105 -8.81 18.45 23.13
C TRP A 105 -8.10 18.02 21.86
N ALA A 106 -8.57 18.48 20.71
CA ALA A 106 -7.92 18.29 19.42
C ALA A 106 -8.18 19.51 18.53
N GLU A 107 -7.10 20.09 18.01
CA GLU A 107 -7.12 21.14 17.01
C GLU A 107 -6.07 20.84 15.94
N SER A 108 -6.51 20.71 14.69
CA SER A 108 -5.65 20.32 13.57
C SER A 108 -4.79 19.08 13.88
N ASP A 109 -3.47 19.22 14.01
CA ASP A 109 -2.46 18.18 14.25
C ASP A 109 -2.10 18.02 15.73
N GLN A 110 -2.61 18.90 16.59
CA GLN A 110 -2.35 18.89 18.02
C GLN A 110 -3.54 18.31 18.79
N TYR A 111 -3.23 17.54 19.82
CA TYR A 111 -4.24 16.94 20.66
C TYR A 111 -3.69 16.66 22.06
N VAL A 112 -4.58 16.73 23.04
CA VAL A 112 -4.29 16.41 24.43
C VAL A 112 -5.02 15.13 24.77
N ILE A 113 -4.28 14.18 25.35
CA ILE A 113 -4.86 12.96 25.90
C ILE A 113 -5.33 13.28 27.32
N GLY A 114 -6.62 13.17 27.54
CA GLY A 114 -7.26 13.38 28.85
C GLY A 114 -7.31 12.11 29.70
N ALA A 115 -6.88 10.97 29.16
CA ALA A 115 -6.98 9.68 29.82
C ALA A 115 -5.88 9.46 30.86
N THR A 116 -6.28 9.01 32.05
CA THR A 116 -5.35 8.55 33.10
C THR A 116 -4.68 7.23 32.68
N HIS A 117 -3.50 6.93 33.24
CA HIS A 117 -2.80 5.66 32.97
C HIS A 117 -3.69 4.42 33.24
N LYS A 118 -4.51 4.46 34.29
CA LYS A 118 -5.46 3.39 34.62
C LYS A 118 -6.57 3.22 33.58
N GLU A 119 -6.95 4.28 32.89
CA GLU A 119 -7.93 4.23 31.80
C GLU A 119 -7.31 3.72 30.50
N LEU A 120 -6.05 4.08 30.24
CA LEU A 120 -5.30 3.55 29.10
C LEU A 120 -5.15 2.02 29.19
N LEU A 121 -4.81 1.49 30.37
CA LEU A 121 -4.65 0.04 30.58
C LEU A 121 -5.93 -0.78 30.32
N LYS A 122 -7.11 -0.14 30.35
CA LYS A 122 -8.39 -0.81 30.04
C LYS A 122 -8.62 -0.97 28.53
N ASP A 123 -7.83 -0.31 27.69
CA ASP A 123 -7.95 -0.33 26.24
C ASP A 123 -6.59 -0.64 25.63
N PRO A 124 -6.23 -1.94 25.50
CA PRO A 124 -4.89 -2.35 25.10
C PRO A 124 -4.53 -1.84 23.70
N VAL A 125 -5.51 -1.77 22.78
CA VAL A 125 -5.30 -1.25 21.43
C VAL A 125 -4.84 0.22 21.48
N PHE A 126 -5.57 1.07 22.20
CA PHE A 126 -5.18 2.47 22.35
C PHE A 126 -3.86 2.62 23.11
N PHE A 127 -3.65 1.83 24.17
CA PHE A 127 -2.44 1.82 24.97
C PHE A 127 -1.19 1.60 24.11
N HIS A 128 -1.17 0.57 23.25
CA HIS A 128 0.01 0.30 22.42
C HIS A 128 0.21 1.35 21.33
N LEU A 129 -0.86 1.81 20.68
CA LEU A 129 -0.77 2.84 19.65
C LEU A 129 -0.24 4.17 20.20
N ILE A 130 -0.66 4.59 21.40
CA ILE A 130 -0.15 5.83 21.97
C ILE A 130 1.34 5.72 22.34
N HIS A 131 1.78 4.58 22.86
CA HIS A 131 3.20 4.40 23.19
C HIS A 131 4.07 4.29 21.94
N ILE A 132 3.54 3.82 20.80
CA ILE A 132 4.22 3.91 19.50
C ILE A 132 4.38 5.39 19.11
N ARG A 133 3.32 6.19 19.22
CA ARG A 133 3.35 7.63 18.89
C ARG A 133 4.29 8.43 19.80
N THR A 134 4.30 8.15 21.09
CA THR A 134 5.11 8.88 22.08
C THR A 134 6.43 8.17 22.41
N TYR A 135 6.88 7.30 21.51
CA TYR A 135 8.07 6.51 21.75
C TYR A 135 9.30 7.40 21.89
N HIS A 136 10.04 7.15 22.97
CA HIS A 136 11.35 7.75 23.24
C HIS A 136 12.29 6.66 23.77
N GLU A 137 13.45 6.52 23.13
CA GLU A 137 14.40 5.44 23.40
C GLU A 137 14.87 5.38 24.86
N ASP A 138 15.01 6.52 25.51
CA ASP A 138 15.60 6.59 26.85
C ASP A 138 14.62 6.15 27.95
N ASN A 139 13.30 6.26 27.72
CA ASN A 139 12.27 6.11 28.76
C ASN A 139 11.07 5.23 28.34
N SER A 140 11.09 4.62 27.15
CA SER A 140 9.99 3.78 26.65
C SER A 140 10.39 2.33 26.57
N LEU A 141 9.42 1.43 26.66
CA LEU A 141 9.64 0.05 26.25
C LEU A 141 9.96 0.00 24.75
N PRO A 142 10.73 -1.01 24.28
CA PRO A 142 11.08 -1.15 22.86
C PRO A 142 9.84 -1.10 21.96
N LEU A 143 9.94 -0.44 20.80
CA LEU A 143 8.83 -0.39 19.83
C LEU A 143 8.37 -1.78 19.42
N SER A 144 9.30 -2.72 19.27
CA SER A 144 9.00 -4.13 18.97
C SER A 144 8.04 -4.75 19.98
N PHE A 145 8.16 -4.42 21.27
CA PHE A 145 7.22 -4.88 22.30
C PHE A 145 5.81 -4.33 22.03
N HIS A 146 5.67 -3.03 21.80
CA HIS A 146 4.35 -2.44 21.57
C HIS A 146 3.69 -2.95 20.29
N ILE A 147 4.45 -3.12 19.21
CA ILE A 147 3.96 -3.65 17.93
C ILE A 147 3.51 -5.11 18.08
N GLN A 148 4.33 -5.95 18.74
CA GLN A 148 3.98 -7.35 18.96
C GLN A 148 2.71 -7.48 19.80
N GLN A 149 2.63 -6.78 20.93
CA GLN A 149 1.47 -6.83 21.81
C GLN A 149 0.21 -6.30 21.11
N LEU A 150 0.33 -5.24 20.31
CA LEU A 150 -0.78 -4.75 19.49
C LEU A 150 -1.29 -5.84 18.53
N GLY A 151 -0.39 -6.54 17.82
CA GLY A 151 -0.76 -7.66 16.96
C GLY A 151 -1.46 -8.78 17.72
N GLU A 152 -0.91 -9.23 18.85
CA GLU A 152 -1.51 -10.29 19.70
C GLU A 152 -2.90 -9.91 20.22
N HIS A 153 -3.11 -8.63 20.54
CA HIS A 153 -4.41 -8.13 20.97
C HIS A 153 -5.42 -8.14 19.83
N LEU A 154 -5.01 -7.75 18.62
CA LEU A 154 -5.89 -7.71 17.46
C LEU A 154 -6.24 -9.10 16.93
N GLU A 155 -5.34 -10.07 17.03
CA GLU A 155 -5.63 -11.48 16.71
C GLU A 155 -6.72 -12.07 17.62
N LYS A 156 -6.78 -11.61 18.87
CA LYS A 156 -7.78 -12.04 19.87
C LYS A 156 -9.00 -11.11 19.94
N ALA A 157 -8.99 -10.01 19.19
CA ALA A 157 -10.00 -8.97 19.26
C ALA A 157 -11.32 -9.43 18.61
N ASN A 158 -12.43 -8.89 19.12
CA ASN A 158 -13.71 -8.99 18.43
C ASN A 158 -13.74 -8.04 17.22
N ALA A 159 -14.70 -8.24 16.32
CA ALA A 159 -14.83 -7.43 15.09
C ALA A 159 -14.94 -5.91 15.35
N LYS A 160 -15.53 -5.50 16.49
CA LYS A 160 -15.65 -4.09 16.87
C LYS A 160 -14.29 -3.48 17.22
N ASP A 161 -13.45 -4.22 17.95
CA ASP A 161 -12.11 -3.77 18.31
C ASP A 161 -11.15 -3.79 17.12
N SER A 162 -11.21 -4.82 16.28
CA SER A 162 -10.41 -4.89 15.05
C SER A 162 -10.78 -3.78 14.06
N ALA A 163 -12.04 -3.36 13.98
CA ALA A 163 -12.49 -2.29 13.11
C ALA A 163 -11.96 -0.89 13.50
N ARG A 164 -11.38 -0.73 14.68
CA ARG A 164 -10.77 0.54 15.15
C ARG A 164 -9.45 0.84 14.46
N ILE A 165 -8.84 -0.17 13.83
CA ILE A 165 -7.60 -0.04 13.07
C ILE A 165 -7.91 -0.35 11.61
N ASP A 166 -7.86 0.67 10.77
CA ASP A 166 -7.95 0.46 9.33
C ASP A 166 -6.59 0.09 8.71
N SER A 167 -6.65 -0.30 7.44
CA SER A 167 -5.47 -0.74 6.70
C SER A 167 -4.38 0.33 6.61
N LEU A 168 -4.73 1.62 6.58
CA LEU A 168 -3.73 2.68 6.48
C LEU A 168 -2.99 2.84 7.82
N LEU A 169 -3.71 2.87 8.94
CA LEU A 169 -3.10 2.91 10.26
C LEU A 169 -2.22 1.69 10.52
N TRP A 170 -2.68 0.50 10.13
CA TRP A 170 -1.90 -0.72 10.27
C TRP A 170 -0.63 -0.70 9.42
N ASN A 171 -0.71 -0.26 8.16
CA ASN A 171 0.47 -0.13 7.29
C ASN A 171 1.54 0.79 7.90
N ILE A 172 1.13 1.91 8.53
CA ILE A 172 2.10 2.80 9.20
C ILE A 172 2.74 2.11 10.41
N VAL A 173 1.98 1.32 11.19
CA VAL A 173 2.55 0.54 12.29
C VAL A 173 3.55 -0.51 11.77
N GLU A 174 3.27 -1.15 10.64
CA GLU A 174 4.23 -2.05 9.98
C GLU A 174 5.47 -1.30 9.51
N ASP A 175 5.32 -0.12 8.93
CA ASP A 175 6.44 0.74 8.51
C ASP A 175 7.30 1.15 9.72
N VAL A 176 6.69 1.48 10.86
CA VAL A 176 7.42 1.75 12.12
C VAL A 176 8.29 0.56 12.50
N ALA A 177 7.77 -0.67 12.39
CA ALA A 177 8.53 -1.89 12.69
C ALA A 177 9.74 -2.04 11.76
N VAL A 178 9.54 -1.86 10.45
CA VAL A 178 10.60 -1.97 9.44
C VAL A 178 11.71 -0.94 9.68
N VAL A 179 11.34 0.31 9.93
CA VAL A 179 12.32 1.39 10.14
C VAL A 179 13.05 1.20 11.46
N TYR A 180 12.36 0.75 12.51
CA TYR A 180 12.99 0.45 13.80
C TYR A 180 14.01 -0.69 13.71
N ASP A 181 13.70 -1.74 12.95
CA ASP A 181 14.62 -2.86 12.71
C ASP A 181 15.82 -2.40 11.87
N ALA A 182 15.60 -1.60 10.82
CA ALA A 182 16.67 -1.04 10.00
C ALA A 182 17.61 -0.13 10.81
N LEU A 183 17.04 0.76 11.64
CA LEU A 183 17.78 1.63 12.53
C LEU A 183 18.61 0.82 13.53
N THR A 184 18.02 -0.23 14.10
CA THR A 184 18.72 -1.16 15.00
C THR A 184 19.90 -1.83 14.29
N ALA A 185 19.72 -2.30 13.06
CA ALA A 185 20.80 -2.90 12.26
C ALA A 185 21.95 -1.91 12.01
N VAL A 186 21.64 -0.68 11.58
CA VAL A 186 22.65 0.38 11.38
C VAL A 186 23.43 0.67 12.66
N ARG A 187 22.75 0.76 13.80
CA ARG A 187 23.38 1.00 15.10
C ARG A 187 24.27 -0.15 15.56
N LEU A 188 23.87 -1.39 15.31
CA LEU A 188 24.67 -2.58 15.60
C LEU A 188 25.92 -2.68 14.71
N HIS A 189 25.89 -2.08 13.51
CA HIS A 189 27.04 -2.01 12.62
C HIS A 189 28.14 -1.04 13.10
N ARG A 190 27.87 -0.17 14.08
CA ARG A 190 28.85 0.79 14.60
C ARG A 190 29.53 0.25 15.86
N PRO A 191 30.87 0.18 15.94
CA PRO A 191 31.55 -0.03 17.21
C PRO A 191 31.17 1.13 18.15
N ARG A 192 30.56 0.82 19.31
CA ARG A 192 30.37 1.80 20.39
C ARG A 192 31.72 2.09 21.04
N ALA A 193 32.60 2.83 20.36
CA ALA A 193 33.71 3.46 21.03
C ALA A 193 33.11 4.49 22.02
N PRO A 194 33.61 4.55 23.27
CA PRO A 194 33.27 5.66 24.16
C PRO A 194 33.65 6.95 23.43
N ILE A 195 32.68 7.85 23.28
CA ILE A 195 32.97 9.17 22.72
C ILE A 195 33.99 9.82 23.66
N PRO A 196 35.16 10.28 23.19
CA PRO A 196 36.14 10.94 24.05
C PRO A 196 35.47 12.08 24.80
N ALA A 197 35.68 12.17 26.12
CA ALA A 197 35.13 13.24 26.95
C ALA A 197 35.59 14.60 26.38
N GLY A 198 34.65 15.32 25.73
CA GLY A 198 34.92 16.58 25.02
C GLY A 198 34.39 16.62 23.58
N LEU A 199 34.10 15.47 22.95
CA LEU A 199 33.25 15.44 21.74
C LEU A 199 31.83 15.07 22.16
N THR A 200 30.85 15.92 21.90
CA THR A 200 29.46 15.51 21.89
C THR A 200 29.25 14.65 20.64
N SER A 201 28.65 13.46 20.78
CA SER A 201 28.18 12.75 19.59
C SER A 201 27.18 13.66 18.88
N PRO A 202 27.20 13.73 17.55
CA PRO A 202 26.18 14.47 16.82
C PRO A 202 24.75 14.03 17.15
N LEU A 203 24.58 12.77 17.56
CA LEU A 203 23.31 12.23 18.06
C LEU A 203 22.91 12.82 19.42
N GLU A 204 23.87 13.19 20.27
CA GLU A 204 23.57 13.86 21.55
C GLU A 204 23.20 15.34 21.36
N MET A 205 23.78 16.01 20.36
CA MET A 205 23.32 17.35 19.96
C MET A 205 21.88 17.31 19.44
N VAL A 206 21.55 16.33 18.59
CA VAL A 206 20.19 16.08 18.09
C VAL A 206 19.21 15.76 19.24
N LYS A 207 19.63 14.95 20.23
CA LYS A 207 18.80 14.65 21.42
C LYS A 207 18.53 15.87 22.31
N SER A 208 19.43 16.86 22.33
CA SER A 208 19.31 18.07 23.14
C SER A 208 18.36 19.14 22.57
N SER A 209 18.06 19.04 21.28
CA SER A 209 17.28 20.03 20.53
C SER A 209 15.79 19.69 20.46
N ARG A 210 15.01 20.13 21.46
CA ARG A 210 13.53 20.11 21.40
C ARG A 210 13.00 21.47 20.94
N GLY A 211 12.57 21.57 19.68
CA GLY A 211 11.89 22.76 19.14
C GLY A 211 11.51 22.63 17.66
N PRO A 212 10.52 23.41 17.16
CA PRO A 212 9.89 23.20 15.85
C PRO A 212 10.85 23.42 14.68
N SER A 213 10.59 22.67 13.60
CA SER A 213 11.09 22.69 12.21
C SER A 213 12.30 23.52 11.78
N ARG A 214 12.45 24.76 12.24
CA ARG A 214 13.62 25.60 11.94
C ARG A 214 14.93 25.05 12.52
N HIS A 215 14.85 24.20 13.55
CA HIS A 215 16.00 23.69 14.27
C HIS A 215 16.71 22.53 13.56
N ASP A 216 16.03 21.68 12.79
CA ASP A 216 16.64 20.47 12.19
C ASP A 216 17.63 20.78 11.05
N GLN A 217 17.35 21.80 10.23
CA GLN A 217 18.32 22.30 9.24
C GLN A 217 19.55 22.90 9.93
N LEU A 218 19.34 23.72 10.96
CA LEU A 218 20.42 24.34 11.72
C LEU A 218 21.27 23.26 12.41
N VAL A 219 20.66 22.23 13.00
CA VAL A 219 21.39 21.11 13.61
C VAL A 219 22.20 20.34 12.57
N ALA A 220 21.66 20.10 11.37
CA ALA A 220 22.41 19.41 10.32
C ALA A 220 23.56 20.27 9.75
N TYR A 221 23.36 21.59 9.61
CA TYR A 221 24.41 22.54 9.21
C TYR A 221 25.47 22.74 10.30
N GLU A 222 25.08 22.96 11.56
CA GLU A 222 25.97 23.05 12.72
C GLU A 222 26.77 21.76 12.88
N TRP A 223 26.14 20.61 12.64
CA TRP A 223 26.82 19.32 12.65
C TRP A 223 27.83 19.21 11.49
N ALA A 224 27.44 19.57 10.26
CA ALA A 224 28.34 19.57 9.12
C ALA A 224 29.56 20.49 9.32
N GLU A 225 29.34 21.67 9.91
CA GLU A 225 30.37 22.65 10.26
C GLU A 225 31.29 22.15 11.39
N THR A 226 30.73 21.60 12.47
CA THR A 226 31.53 21.10 13.61
C THR A 226 32.33 19.84 13.28
N THR A 227 31.86 19.00 12.36
CA THR A 227 32.56 17.75 11.99
C THR A 227 33.44 17.86 10.75
N GLY A 228 33.37 18.97 10.02
CA GLY A 228 34.09 19.15 8.75
C GLY A 228 33.77 18.05 7.73
N SER A 229 32.57 17.46 7.78
CA SER A 229 32.19 16.37 6.88
C SER A 229 31.65 16.90 5.56
N GLN A 230 32.44 16.77 4.50
CA GLN A 230 32.00 17.10 3.14
C GLN A 230 30.77 16.27 2.71
N ALA A 231 30.74 14.98 3.07
CA ALA A 231 29.58 14.12 2.80
C ALA A 231 28.31 14.65 3.48
N MET A 232 28.44 15.19 4.70
CA MET A 232 27.31 15.77 5.42
C MET A 232 26.87 17.12 4.81
N ILE A 233 27.82 17.97 4.39
CA ILE A 233 27.51 19.21 3.67
C ILE A 233 26.73 18.89 2.39
N GLU A 234 27.15 17.87 1.63
CA GLU A 234 26.47 17.43 0.42
C GLU A 234 25.10 16.83 0.71
N PHE A 235 24.98 16.03 1.77
CA PHE A 235 23.70 15.51 2.26
C PHE A 235 22.72 16.64 2.56
N VAL A 236 23.13 17.65 3.34
CA VAL A 236 22.26 18.77 3.69
C VAL A 236 21.87 19.58 2.46
N LYS A 237 22.82 19.86 1.56
CA LYS A 237 22.54 20.57 0.30
C LYS A 237 21.54 19.81 -0.57
N ARG A 238 21.73 18.50 -0.76
CA ARG A 238 20.84 17.65 -1.56
C ARG A 238 19.43 17.56 -0.97
N ASN A 239 19.34 17.50 0.36
CA ASN A 239 18.09 17.16 1.05
C ASN A 239 17.41 18.34 1.73
N VAL A 240 17.90 19.58 1.57
CA VAL A 240 17.32 20.75 2.22
C VAL A 240 15.82 20.90 1.94
N LEU A 241 15.39 20.51 0.73
CA LEU A 241 13.99 20.54 0.32
C LEU A 241 13.19 19.42 0.97
N GLN A 242 13.65 18.18 0.90
CA GLN A 242 12.99 17.04 1.56
C GLN A 242 12.87 17.23 3.08
N MET A 243 13.93 17.76 3.70
CA MET A 243 13.92 18.13 5.11
C MET A 243 12.85 19.18 5.40
N LYS A 244 12.67 20.21 4.55
CA LYS A 244 11.57 21.18 4.68
C LYS A 244 10.19 20.56 4.47
N ILE A 245 10.05 19.57 3.58
CA ILE A 245 8.77 18.86 3.34
C ILE A 245 8.34 18.09 4.58
N HIS A 246 9.24 17.26 5.14
CA HIS A 246 9.00 16.53 6.39
C HIS A 246 8.54 17.45 7.54
N LEU A 247 8.98 18.71 7.50
CA LEU A 247 8.72 19.72 8.51
C LEU A 247 7.47 20.59 8.29
N THR A 248 6.86 20.54 7.10
CA THR A 248 5.72 21.38 6.69
C THR A 248 4.42 20.61 6.57
N HIS A 249 4.42 19.33 6.94
CA HIS A 249 3.21 18.55 7.00
C HIS A 249 2.29 19.02 8.13
N ILE A 250 1.18 19.67 7.71
CA ILE A 250 -0.10 19.69 8.42
C ILE A 250 -0.16 20.66 9.63
N ALA A 251 0.64 21.73 9.63
CA ALA A 251 0.46 22.80 10.62
C ALA A 251 -0.15 24.04 9.94
N GLY A 252 -1.35 24.41 10.39
CA GLY A 252 -2.07 25.60 9.96
C GLY A 252 -3.45 25.65 10.61
N PRO A 253 -3.96 26.82 11.01
CA PRO A 253 -5.29 26.92 11.58
C PRO A 253 -6.35 26.48 10.55
N PRO A 254 -7.50 25.93 10.98
CA PRO A 254 -8.53 25.35 10.10
C PRO A 254 -8.96 26.28 8.97
N GLU A 255 -9.02 27.58 9.25
CA GLU A 255 -9.48 28.62 8.31
C GLU A 255 -8.51 28.88 7.15
N SER A 256 -7.20 28.68 7.36
CA SER A 256 -6.16 28.82 6.34
C SER A 256 -5.52 27.49 5.97
N HIS A 257 -6.15 26.37 6.31
CA HIS A 257 -5.57 25.07 6.10
C HIS A 257 -5.38 24.83 4.60
N PRO A 258 -4.17 24.44 4.14
CA PRO A 258 -3.88 24.15 2.74
C PRO A 258 -4.80 23.09 2.08
N TYR A 259 -5.58 22.35 2.87
CA TYR A 259 -6.46 21.30 2.39
C TYR A 259 -7.87 21.80 2.07
N ASN A 260 -8.18 23.06 2.36
CA ASN A 260 -9.48 23.65 2.05
C ASN A 260 -9.76 23.65 0.54
N ASP A 261 -8.76 23.94 -0.31
CA ASP A 261 -8.93 23.90 -1.77
C ASP A 261 -9.09 22.47 -2.31
N LEU A 262 -8.42 21.50 -1.68
CA LEU A 262 -8.51 20.08 -2.04
C LEU A 262 -9.83 19.45 -1.58
N LYS A 263 -10.40 19.94 -0.48
CA LYS A 263 -11.67 19.49 0.07
C LYS A 263 -12.81 19.65 -0.93
N ASP A 264 -12.88 20.80 -1.61
CA ASP A 264 -14.00 21.10 -2.52
C ASP A 264 -13.95 20.26 -3.80
N THR A 265 -12.75 19.96 -4.31
CA THR A 265 -12.60 19.03 -5.44
C THR A 265 -12.91 17.59 -5.04
N LEU A 266 -12.50 17.17 -3.84
CA LEU A 266 -12.85 15.86 -3.31
C LEU A 266 -14.37 15.72 -3.13
N LYS A 267 -15.05 16.73 -2.58
CA LYS A 267 -16.51 16.75 -2.45
C LYS A 267 -17.24 16.60 -3.78
N LYS A 268 -16.73 17.22 -4.85
CA LYS A 268 -17.30 17.05 -6.21
C LYS A 268 -17.22 15.60 -6.67
N PHE A 269 -16.14 14.88 -6.34
CA PHE A 269 -16.03 13.46 -6.64
C PHE A 269 -16.97 12.61 -5.77
N LEU A 270 -16.99 12.84 -4.46
CA LEU A 270 -17.80 12.07 -3.50
C LEU A 270 -19.31 12.24 -3.68
N SER A 271 -19.76 13.38 -4.23
CA SER A 271 -21.17 13.63 -4.50
C SER A 271 -21.69 12.93 -5.77
N LEU A 272 -20.81 12.33 -6.59
CA LEU A 272 -21.22 11.59 -7.77
C LEU A 272 -21.81 10.23 -7.39
N PRO A 273 -22.83 9.74 -8.13
CA PRO A 273 -23.46 8.46 -7.84
C PRO A 273 -22.46 7.32 -8.04
N CYS A 274 -22.50 6.34 -7.12
CA CYS A 274 -21.71 5.13 -7.26
C CYS A 274 -22.23 4.32 -8.47
N PRO A 275 -21.36 3.90 -9.40
CA PRO A 275 -21.75 3.08 -10.54
C PRO A 275 -22.48 1.81 -10.10
N SER A 276 -23.59 1.46 -10.76
CA SER A 276 -24.49 0.36 -10.37
C SER A 276 -23.89 -1.06 -10.52
N GLY A 277 -22.61 -1.17 -10.90
CA GLY A 277 -21.91 -2.42 -11.21
C GLY A 277 -22.36 -3.10 -12.50
N LYS A 278 -23.43 -2.63 -13.15
CA LYS A 278 -23.94 -3.18 -14.42
C LYS A 278 -23.17 -2.62 -15.61
N THR A 279 -22.79 -3.46 -16.56
CA THR A 279 -22.17 -2.99 -17.81
C THR A 279 -23.22 -2.43 -18.77
N THR A 280 -23.60 -1.16 -18.59
CA THR A 280 -24.50 -0.40 -19.48
C THR A 280 -23.88 0.94 -19.88
N ILE A 281 -24.39 1.56 -20.95
CA ILE A 281 -23.94 2.90 -21.39
C ILE A 281 -24.10 3.94 -20.28
N GLU A 282 -25.19 3.90 -19.51
CA GLU A 282 -25.40 4.83 -18.39
C GLU A 282 -24.34 4.66 -17.30
N THR A 283 -23.95 3.41 -17.02
CA THR A 283 -22.88 3.11 -16.05
C THR A 283 -21.52 3.57 -16.58
N LEU A 284 -21.27 3.44 -17.89
CA LEU A 284 -20.06 3.96 -18.53
C LEU A 284 -19.98 5.49 -18.43
N VAL A 285 -21.09 6.20 -18.68
CA VAL A 285 -21.17 7.66 -18.54
C VAL A 285 -20.98 8.09 -17.08
N ALA A 286 -21.55 7.37 -16.12
CA ALA A 286 -21.33 7.63 -14.70
C ALA A 286 -19.84 7.45 -14.32
N LEU A 287 -19.21 6.36 -14.80
CA LEU A 287 -17.79 6.12 -14.60
C LEU A 287 -16.91 7.19 -15.25
N ASP A 288 -17.25 7.67 -16.46
CA ASP A 288 -16.54 8.77 -17.13
C ASP A 288 -16.55 10.03 -16.25
N ARG A 289 -17.71 10.39 -15.67
CA ARG A 289 -17.84 11.54 -14.76
C ARG A 289 -17.03 11.36 -13.48
N SER A 290 -17.09 10.18 -12.86
CA SER A 290 -16.33 9.87 -11.64
C SER A 290 -14.82 9.90 -11.89
N ASN A 291 -14.34 9.31 -12.99
CA ASN A 291 -12.92 9.35 -13.37
C ASN A 291 -12.46 10.79 -13.65
N TYR A 292 -13.28 11.60 -14.34
CA TYR A 292 -12.96 13.00 -14.57
C TYR A 292 -12.85 13.79 -13.26
N ALA A 293 -13.81 13.66 -12.34
CA ALA A 293 -13.78 14.34 -11.06
C ALA A 293 -12.58 13.91 -10.20
N LEU A 294 -12.27 12.61 -10.16
CA LEU A 294 -11.09 12.10 -9.48
C LEU A 294 -9.79 12.64 -10.08
N ARG A 295 -9.72 12.73 -11.41
CA ARG A 295 -8.56 13.32 -12.11
C ARG A 295 -8.38 14.79 -11.75
N MET A 296 -9.46 15.57 -11.70
CA MET A 296 -9.39 16.97 -11.29
C MET A 296 -8.92 17.13 -9.85
N PHE A 297 -9.33 16.24 -8.94
CA PHE A 297 -8.78 16.21 -7.58
C PHE A 297 -7.26 16.01 -7.60
N TRP A 298 -6.74 15.03 -8.35
CA TRP A 298 -5.30 14.77 -8.41
C TRP A 298 -4.50 15.90 -9.07
N ILE A 299 -5.03 16.55 -10.11
CA ILE A 299 -4.42 17.75 -10.70
C ILE A 299 -4.29 18.86 -9.64
N ASN A 300 -5.34 19.06 -8.83
CA ASN A 300 -5.28 20.05 -7.76
C ASN A 300 -4.30 19.67 -6.65
N VAL A 301 -4.14 18.37 -6.33
CA VAL A 301 -3.12 17.89 -5.39
C VAL A 301 -1.71 18.18 -5.92
N GLU A 302 -1.47 17.93 -7.21
CA GLU A 302 -0.20 18.23 -7.86
C GLU A 302 0.11 19.73 -7.84
N GLU A 303 -0.84 20.57 -8.25
CA GLU A 303 -0.70 22.02 -8.23
C GLU A 303 -0.46 22.54 -6.80
N TRP A 304 -1.21 22.02 -5.84
CA TRP A 304 -1.06 22.38 -4.44
C TRP A 304 0.35 22.03 -3.92
N ARG A 305 0.85 20.82 -4.22
CA ARG A 305 2.22 20.41 -3.87
C ARG A 305 3.26 21.30 -4.54
N PHE A 306 3.09 21.58 -5.83
CA PHE A 306 3.99 22.44 -6.58
C PHE A 306 4.06 23.87 -6.01
N ASN A 307 2.93 24.42 -5.59
CA ASN A 307 2.88 25.73 -4.96
C ASN A 307 3.60 25.77 -3.62
N GLN A 308 3.64 24.66 -2.85
CA GLN A 308 4.49 24.59 -1.66
C GLN A 308 5.98 24.73 -2.03
N PHE A 309 6.42 24.10 -3.12
CA PHE A 309 7.80 24.20 -3.58
C PHE A 309 8.18 25.59 -4.12
N LYS A 310 7.27 26.30 -4.80
CA LYS A 310 7.53 27.68 -5.27
C LYS A 310 7.88 28.67 -4.17
N THR A 311 7.37 28.44 -2.95
CA THR A 311 7.70 29.30 -1.81
C THR A 311 9.11 29.07 -1.27
N MET A 312 9.83 28.08 -1.81
CA MET A 312 11.16 27.70 -1.38
C MET A 312 12.23 28.19 -2.37
N PRO A 313 13.42 28.57 -1.89
CA PRO A 313 14.55 28.86 -2.78
C PRO A 313 15.05 27.54 -3.40
N SER A 314 14.65 27.29 -4.65
CA SER A 314 15.03 26.12 -5.44
C SER A 314 15.29 26.51 -6.88
N SER A 315 16.19 25.80 -7.56
CA SER A 315 16.37 25.91 -9.01
C SER A 315 15.20 25.27 -9.76
N ALA A 316 15.00 25.66 -11.02
CA ALA A 316 13.96 25.08 -11.87
C ALA A 316 14.16 23.57 -12.10
N GLU A 317 15.42 23.12 -12.21
CA GLU A 317 15.78 21.71 -12.39
C GLU A 317 15.43 20.86 -11.16
N GLU A 318 15.67 21.39 -9.95
CA GLU A 318 15.27 20.71 -8.70
C GLU A 318 13.75 20.57 -8.62
N LEU A 319 13.00 21.62 -8.95
CA LEU A 319 11.53 21.60 -8.93
C LEU A 319 10.96 20.55 -9.90
N GLU A 320 11.50 20.47 -11.11
CA GLU A 320 11.10 19.48 -12.12
C GLU A 320 11.44 18.05 -11.68
N TYR A 321 12.62 17.85 -11.08
CA TYR A 321 13.02 16.57 -10.50
C TYR A 321 12.06 16.08 -9.41
N TYR A 322 11.68 16.95 -8.46
CA TYR A 322 10.73 16.58 -7.41
C TYR A 322 9.32 16.35 -7.95
N GLN A 323 8.88 17.14 -8.95
CA GLN A 323 7.56 16.98 -9.56
C GLN A 323 7.42 15.64 -10.28
N GLY A 324 8.37 15.29 -11.16
CA GLY A 324 8.33 14.03 -11.90
C GLY A 324 8.37 12.82 -10.97
N ARG A 325 9.22 12.86 -9.94
CA ARG A 325 9.34 11.77 -8.96
C ARG A 325 8.03 11.43 -8.23
N ILE A 326 7.24 12.42 -7.86
CA ILE A 326 6.00 12.22 -7.08
C ILE A 326 4.85 11.83 -8.00
N PHE A 327 4.69 12.58 -9.10
CA PHE A 327 3.47 12.51 -9.91
C PHE A 327 3.62 11.66 -11.16
N ASP A 328 4.82 11.32 -11.65
CA ASP A 328 4.95 10.39 -12.79
C ASP A 328 4.47 8.98 -12.43
N GLY A 329 4.53 8.60 -11.14
CA GLY A 329 4.01 7.32 -10.64
C GLY A 329 2.50 7.32 -10.36
N LEU A 330 1.94 8.47 -9.92
CA LEU A 330 0.53 8.65 -9.59
C LEU A 330 -0.32 8.99 -10.83
N MET A 331 0.30 9.69 -11.78
CA MET A 331 -0.25 10.20 -13.03
C MET A 331 0.77 9.94 -14.15
N PRO A 332 0.87 8.69 -14.66
CA PRO A 332 1.85 8.38 -15.68
C PRO A 332 1.71 9.33 -16.87
N SER A 333 2.82 9.95 -17.27
CA SER A 333 2.94 10.66 -18.55
C SER A 333 2.59 9.74 -19.75
N THR A 334 2.68 8.42 -19.53
CA THR A 334 2.29 7.34 -20.46
C THR A 334 0.79 7.02 -20.49
N GLY A 335 -0.03 7.73 -19.72
CA GLY A 335 -1.49 7.68 -19.78
C GLY A 335 -2.14 7.00 -18.57
N HIS A 336 -3.09 7.70 -17.95
CA HIS A 336 -4.02 7.15 -16.97
C HIS A 336 -4.66 5.85 -17.52
N PRO A 337 -4.88 4.78 -16.73
CA PRO A 337 -5.39 3.50 -17.26
C PRO A 337 -6.86 3.56 -17.74
N TRP A 338 -7.61 4.62 -17.40
CA TRP A 338 -9.03 4.77 -17.74
C TRP A 338 -9.35 4.65 -19.23
N PRO A 339 -8.64 5.25 -20.20
CA PRO A 339 -9.00 5.13 -21.62
C PRO A 339 -8.96 3.68 -22.13
N LEU A 340 -8.03 2.86 -21.63
CA LEU A 340 -7.97 1.43 -21.96
C LEU A 340 -9.13 0.67 -21.32
N GLU A 341 -9.39 0.92 -20.04
CA GLU A 341 -10.47 0.26 -19.31
C GLU A 341 -11.86 0.65 -19.85
N ARG A 342 -12.04 1.94 -20.14
CA ARG A 342 -13.24 2.49 -20.80
C ARG A 342 -13.50 1.83 -22.14
N ARG A 343 -12.45 1.58 -22.95
CA ARG A 343 -12.58 0.89 -24.24
C ARG A 343 -13.06 -0.54 -24.03
N ARG A 344 -12.47 -1.28 -23.09
CA ARG A 344 -12.90 -2.65 -22.76
C ARG A 344 -14.37 -2.70 -22.33
N LEU A 345 -14.79 -1.79 -21.47
CA LEU A 345 -16.17 -1.70 -21.01
C LEU A 345 -17.13 -1.38 -22.17
N LEU A 346 -16.73 -0.47 -23.06
CA LEU A 346 -17.54 -0.15 -24.25
C LEU A 346 -17.67 -1.36 -25.18
N ASP A 347 -16.57 -2.08 -25.45
CA ASP A 347 -16.58 -3.30 -26.27
C ASP A 347 -17.50 -4.37 -25.65
N GLU A 348 -17.45 -4.56 -24.32
CA GLU A 348 -18.33 -5.48 -23.61
C GLU A 348 -19.81 -5.08 -23.73
N ILE A 349 -20.13 -3.80 -23.60
CA ILE A 349 -21.49 -3.27 -23.77
C ILE A 349 -21.97 -3.54 -25.20
N MET A 350 -21.15 -3.23 -26.21
CA MET A 350 -21.48 -3.47 -27.62
C MET A 350 -21.73 -4.95 -27.90
N ILE A 351 -20.89 -5.85 -27.37
CA ILE A 351 -21.09 -7.30 -27.53
C ILE A 351 -22.44 -7.74 -26.92
N LYS A 352 -22.78 -7.24 -25.72
CA LYS A 352 -24.06 -7.56 -25.06
C LYS A 352 -25.26 -7.03 -25.84
N GLU A 353 -25.17 -5.81 -26.37
CA GLU A 353 -26.22 -5.22 -27.19
C GLU A 353 -26.40 -5.96 -28.52
N CYS A 354 -25.31 -6.30 -29.22
CA CYS A 354 -25.34 -7.12 -30.43
C CYS A 354 -25.97 -8.51 -30.16
N ALA A 355 -25.56 -9.18 -29.07
CA ALA A 355 -26.12 -10.47 -28.69
C ALA A 355 -27.63 -10.38 -28.35
N HIS A 356 -28.05 -9.29 -27.71
CA HIS A 356 -29.46 -9.04 -27.44
C HIS A 356 -30.25 -8.77 -28.73
N ALA A 357 -29.71 -7.97 -29.65
CA ALA A 357 -30.32 -7.68 -30.94
C ALA A 357 -30.49 -8.96 -31.79
N LEU A 358 -29.47 -9.82 -31.86
CA LEU A 358 -29.57 -11.12 -32.55
C LEU A 358 -30.67 -12.01 -31.96
N ARG A 359 -30.78 -12.08 -30.62
CA ARG A 359 -31.85 -12.83 -29.95
C ARG A 359 -33.25 -12.27 -30.23
N GLN A 360 -33.38 -10.96 -30.47
CA GLN A 360 -34.65 -10.34 -30.83
C GLN A 360 -35.02 -10.67 -32.28
N VAL A 361 -34.05 -10.69 -33.20
CA VAL A 361 -34.27 -11.11 -34.59
C VAL A 361 -34.70 -12.58 -34.66
N ASP A 362 -34.06 -13.48 -33.90
CA ASP A 362 -34.45 -14.89 -33.84
C ASP A 362 -35.87 -15.12 -33.29
N LYS A 363 -36.34 -14.25 -32.38
CA LYS A 363 -37.72 -14.30 -31.86
C LYS A 363 -38.77 -13.81 -32.86
N VAL A 364 -38.43 -12.82 -33.68
CA VAL A 364 -39.33 -12.26 -34.71
C VAL A 364 -39.41 -13.18 -35.95
N SER A 365 -38.41 -14.04 -36.14
CA SER A 365 -38.30 -14.93 -37.31
C SER A 365 -39.08 -16.26 -37.19
N LEU A 366 -39.77 -16.52 -36.06
CA LEU A 366 -40.68 -17.66 -35.91
C LEU A 366 -42.09 -17.24 -36.37
N PRO A 367 -42.68 -17.88 -37.38
CA PRO A 367 -44.04 -17.56 -37.79
C PRO A 367 -45.01 -17.82 -36.63
N GLU A 368 -45.86 -16.84 -36.33
CA GLU A 368 -46.97 -16.96 -35.39
C GLU A 368 -47.81 -18.18 -35.78
N THR A 369 -47.78 -19.20 -34.92
CA THR A 369 -48.76 -20.27 -35.00
C THR A 369 -50.14 -19.66 -34.72
N PRO A 370 -51.16 -19.93 -35.55
CA PRO A 370 -52.46 -19.32 -35.36
C PRO A 370 -53.02 -19.68 -33.97
N PRO A 371 -53.75 -18.76 -33.32
CA PRO A 371 -54.21 -18.96 -31.96
C PRO A 371 -55.12 -20.18 -31.90
N GLN A 372 -54.68 -21.17 -31.12
CA GLN A 372 -55.44 -22.36 -30.75
C GLN A 372 -56.81 -21.93 -30.19
N THR A 373 -57.87 -22.24 -30.92
CA THR A 373 -59.26 -21.87 -30.62
C THR A 373 -60.09 -23.10 -30.29
N VAL A 374 -59.60 -24.01 -29.43
CA VAL A 374 -60.45 -25.01 -28.78
C VAL A 374 -59.86 -25.40 -27.42
N TRP A 375 -60.65 -25.19 -26.36
CA TRP A 375 -60.46 -25.74 -25.01
C TRP A 375 -61.66 -26.65 -24.68
N GLY A 376 -61.39 -27.90 -24.26
CA GLY A 376 -62.37 -28.94 -23.85
C GLY A 376 -62.56 -30.04 -24.91
N GLU A 377 -62.61 -31.35 -24.63
CA GLU A 377 -62.94 -32.09 -23.41
C GLU A 377 -62.17 -33.43 -23.28
N GLU A 378 -62.09 -33.94 -22.05
CA GLU A 378 -61.48 -35.21 -21.62
C GLU A 378 -62.23 -36.46 -22.11
N LYS A 379 -61.47 -37.51 -22.48
CA LYS A 379 -61.70 -38.89 -21.98
C LYS A 379 -60.56 -39.89 -22.26
N ALA A 380 -59.95 -40.31 -21.14
CA ALA A 380 -59.53 -41.65 -20.71
C ALA A 380 -58.71 -42.64 -21.59
N SER A 381 -57.60 -43.06 -20.95
CA SER A 381 -57.02 -44.42 -20.86
C SER A 381 -56.01 -44.90 -21.93
N SER A 382 -54.72 -44.90 -21.57
CA SER A 382 -53.95 -46.13 -21.23
C SER A 382 -52.45 -45.82 -21.02
N GLU A 383 -51.88 -46.27 -19.91
CA GLU A 383 -50.44 -46.43 -19.66
C GLU A 383 -49.97 -47.85 -20.12
N PRO A 384 -48.69 -48.25 -20.06
CA PRO A 384 -47.41 -47.53 -20.18
C PRO A 384 -46.44 -48.21 -21.19
N VAL A 385 -45.46 -47.51 -21.76
CA VAL A 385 -44.26 -48.17 -22.34
C VAL A 385 -42.98 -47.41 -21.97
N ALA A 386 -42.01 -48.22 -21.54
CA ALA A 386 -40.74 -47.88 -20.93
C ALA A 386 -39.74 -47.11 -21.82
N ALA A 387 -38.78 -46.48 -21.14
CA ALA A 387 -37.64 -45.70 -21.65
C ALA A 387 -36.69 -46.49 -22.59
N PRO A 388 -35.77 -45.82 -23.32
CA PRO A 388 -34.48 -45.53 -22.68
C PRO A 388 -33.83 -44.18 -23.04
N LYS A 389 -33.00 -43.74 -22.09
CA LYS A 389 -31.97 -42.72 -22.24
C LYS A 389 -30.93 -43.19 -23.26
N ASN A 390 -30.56 -42.35 -24.23
CA ASN A 390 -29.28 -42.47 -24.92
C ASN A 390 -28.54 -41.14 -24.93
N LYS A 391 -27.42 -41.17 -24.21
CA LYS A 391 -26.36 -40.18 -24.14
C LYS A 391 -25.34 -40.62 -25.20
N ILE A 392 -25.14 -39.86 -26.28
CA ILE A 392 -24.00 -40.07 -27.17
C ILE A 392 -23.19 -38.77 -27.24
N ARG A 393 -21.96 -38.90 -26.77
CA ARG A 393 -20.83 -37.98 -26.89
C ARG A 393 -20.03 -38.47 -28.10
N VAL A 394 -19.73 -37.62 -29.08
CA VAL A 394 -18.67 -37.90 -30.07
C VAL A 394 -17.75 -36.70 -30.16
N ARG A 395 -16.45 -37.01 -30.13
CA ARG A 395 -15.30 -36.13 -30.07
C ARG A 395 -14.50 -36.33 -31.37
N GLU A 396 -14.12 -35.20 -31.97
CA GLU A 396 -12.92 -34.90 -32.78
C GLU A 396 -12.73 -35.37 -34.24
N SER A 397 -12.05 -34.45 -34.97
CA SER A 397 -11.09 -34.64 -36.10
C SER A 397 -11.70 -34.54 -37.51
N THR A 398 -11.20 -33.81 -38.53
CA THR A 398 -9.98 -33.00 -38.80
C THR A 398 -10.12 -32.26 -40.15
N TYR A 399 -9.15 -31.37 -40.46
CA TYR A 399 -8.78 -30.71 -41.75
C TYR A 399 -9.64 -29.52 -42.22
N GLY A 400 -9.13 -28.32 -42.55
CA GLY A 400 -7.78 -27.79 -42.70
C GLY A 400 -7.63 -26.98 -44.01
N HIS A 401 -7.32 -25.67 -43.94
CA HIS A 401 -6.56 -24.80 -44.89
C HIS A 401 -6.77 -23.33 -44.46
N SER A 402 -5.79 -22.66 -43.83
CA SER A 402 -4.61 -21.95 -44.38
C SER A 402 -4.93 -20.61 -45.05
N ASN A 403 -4.34 -19.54 -44.54
CA ASN A 403 -3.58 -18.57 -45.33
C ASN A 403 -2.61 -17.80 -44.42
N GLU A 404 -1.33 -17.93 -44.76
CA GLU A 404 -0.21 -17.15 -44.24
C GLU A 404 -0.24 -15.72 -44.80
N ALA A 405 0.17 -14.76 -43.97
CA ALA A 405 0.86 -13.56 -44.42
C ALA A 405 1.90 -13.20 -43.35
N ALA A 406 3.15 -13.14 -43.77
CA ALA A 406 4.35 -13.11 -42.94
C ALA A 406 4.54 -11.81 -42.15
N GLU A 407 4.96 -11.97 -40.89
CA GLU A 407 5.65 -10.95 -40.08
C GLU A 407 7.15 -10.95 -40.40
N PRO A 408 7.89 -9.83 -40.26
CA PRO A 408 9.34 -9.88 -40.17
C PRO A 408 9.75 -10.30 -38.74
N GLU A 409 10.53 -11.38 -38.67
CA GLU A 409 11.10 -11.96 -37.47
C GLU A 409 12.05 -11.00 -36.74
N ILE A 410 11.81 -10.81 -35.44
CA ILE A 410 12.84 -10.44 -34.47
C ILE A 410 13.16 -11.73 -33.71
N GLU A 411 14.34 -12.31 -33.96
CA GLU A 411 14.87 -13.44 -33.18
C GLU A 411 15.01 -13.04 -31.70
N ILE A 412 14.11 -13.55 -30.86
CA ILE A 412 14.30 -13.56 -29.42
C ILE A 412 14.80 -14.95 -29.04
N GLU A 413 16.05 -15.03 -28.61
CA GLU A 413 16.65 -16.22 -28.00
C GLU A 413 15.72 -16.81 -26.92
N LYS A 414 15.23 -18.03 -27.15
CA LYS A 414 14.49 -18.82 -26.15
C LYS A 414 15.43 -19.26 -25.03
N LYS A 415 15.46 -18.52 -23.93
CA LYS A 415 16.05 -19.01 -22.65
C LYS A 415 15.17 -20.09 -22.03
N ALA A 416 15.82 -21.10 -21.45
CA ALA A 416 15.21 -22.27 -20.84
C ALA A 416 14.13 -21.89 -19.80
N GLN A 417 12.89 -22.32 -20.03
CA GLN A 417 11.77 -22.14 -19.11
C GLN A 417 12.01 -22.95 -17.82
N VAL A 418 12.06 -22.27 -16.68
CA VAL A 418 12.12 -22.91 -15.36
C VAL A 418 10.76 -23.55 -15.06
N CYS A 419 10.75 -24.86 -14.82
CA CYS A 419 9.54 -25.63 -14.51
C CYS A 419 9.63 -26.20 -13.08
N ILE A 420 8.75 -25.72 -12.20
CA ILE A 420 8.69 -26.08 -10.77
C ILE A 420 7.45 -26.96 -10.57
N LYS A 421 7.67 -28.19 -10.12
CA LYS A 421 6.60 -29.10 -9.73
C LYS A 421 6.05 -28.70 -8.36
N VAL A 422 4.74 -28.54 -8.24
CA VAL A 422 4.06 -28.19 -6.99
C VAL A 422 2.81 -29.04 -6.80
N GLY A 423 2.38 -29.25 -5.56
CA GLY A 423 1.15 -29.98 -5.26
C GLY A 423 -0.11 -29.26 -5.78
N GLN A 424 -1.21 -30.00 -5.88
CA GLN A 424 -2.50 -29.48 -6.38
C GLN A 424 -3.00 -28.23 -5.63
N THR A 425 -2.88 -28.22 -4.30
CA THR A 425 -3.30 -27.07 -3.48
C THR A 425 -2.46 -25.82 -3.76
N ALA A 426 -1.15 -25.99 -3.92
CA ALA A 426 -0.24 -24.90 -4.29
C ALA A 426 -0.52 -24.40 -5.72
N MET A 427 -0.84 -25.31 -6.64
CA MET A 427 -1.20 -24.97 -8.02
C MET A 427 -2.46 -24.09 -8.10
N ILE A 428 -3.45 -24.33 -7.24
CA ILE A 428 -4.65 -23.48 -7.12
C ILE A 428 -4.26 -22.06 -6.68
N VAL A 429 -3.35 -21.92 -5.70
CA VAL A 429 -2.88 -20.61 -5.23
C VAL A 429 -2.13 -19.86 -6.34
N PHE A 430 -1.20 -20.50 -7.04
CA PHE A 430 -0.46 -19.85 -8.13
C PHE A 430 -1.36 -19.51 -9.32
N THR A 431 -2.34 -20.36 -9.64
CA THR A 431 -3.34 -20.07 -10.68
C THR A 431 -4.13 -18.80 -10.31
N ARG A 432 -4.64 -18.72 -9.08
CA ARG A 432 -5.32 -17.52 -8.55
C ARG A 432 -4.43 -16.27 -8.57
N MET A 433 -3.13 -16.43 -8.38
CA MET A 433 -2.17 -15.34 -8.33
C MET A 433 -1.86 -14.74 -9.71
N PHE A 434 -1.67 -15.59 -10.72
CA PHE A 434 -1.24 -15.16 -12.07
C PHE A 434 -2.37 -15.08 -13.10
N LYS A 435 -3.47 -15.82 -12.91
CA LYS A 435 -4.65 -15.83 -13.78
C LYS A 435 -5.90 -15.40 -13.00
N PRO A 436 -6.03 -14.12 -12.65
CA PRO A 436 -7.11 -13.65 -11.80
C PRO A 436 -8.48 -13.76 -12.50
N ALA A 437 -9.49 -14.22 -11.76
CA ALA A 437 -10.88 -14.32 -12.24
C ALA A 437 -11.78 -13.27 -11.54
N PRO A 438 -12.88 -12.81 -12.18
CA PRO A 438 -13.78 -11.81 -11.59
C PRO A 438 -14.41 -12.23 -10.26
N GLU A 439 -14.68 -13.52 -10.08
CA GLU A 439 -15.32 -14.10 -8.88
C GLU A 439 -14.33 -14.81 -7.95
N GLN A 440 -13.07 -14.34 -7.93
CA GLN A 440 -12.01 -15.02 -7.19
C GLN A 440 -12.18 -14.89 -5.67
N VAL A 441 -12.19 -16.04 -4.99
CA VAL A 441 -12.25 -16.14 -3.53
C VAL A 441 -10.92 -15.71 -2.90
N GLU A 442 -11.01 -15.13 -1.69
CA GLU A 442 -9.83 -14.81 -0.87
C GLU A 442 -8.96 -16.06 -0.61
N THR A 443 -7.66 -15.85 -0.46
CA THR A 443 -6.69 -16.94 -0.22
C THR A 443 -6.16 -16.86 1.19
N ARG A 444 -6.28 -17.91 2.00
CA ARG A 444 -5.73 -17.90 3.37
C ARG A 444 -4.21 -17.74 3.32
N TRP A 445 -3.67 -16.96 4.25
CA TRP A 445 -2.23 -16.75 4.36
C TRP A 445 -1.44 -18.05 4.51
N THR A 446 -1.97 -19.01 5.27
CA THR A 446 -1.36 -20.33 5.47
C THR A 446 -1.23 -21.12 4.18
N ASP A 447 -2.22 -21.02 3.30
CA ASP A 447 -2.25 -21.74 2.03
C ASP A 447 -1.23 -21.13 1.07
N PHE A 448 -1.14 -19.79 1.06
CA PHE A 448 -0.09 -19.08 0.32
C PHE A 448 1.31 -19.42 0.83
N ALA A 449 1.53 -19.41 2.14
CA ALA A 449 2.82 -19.73 2.73
C ALA A 449 3.23 -21.18 2.40
N SER A 450 2.29 -22.12 2.47
CA SER A 450 2.52 -23.53 2.09
C SER A 450 2.82 -23.67 0.60
N ALA A 451 2.10 -22.94 -0.27
CA ALA A 451 2.38 -22.93 -1.71
C ALA A 451 3.78 -22.39 -2.03
N MET A 452 4.24 -21.36 -1.31
CA MET A 452 5.60 -20.86 -1.43
C MET A 452 6.63 -21.89 -0.95
N ALA A 453 6.34 -22.65 0.12
CA ALA A 453 7.20 -23.74 0.56
C ALA A 453 7.33 -24.85 -0.50
N ASP A 454 6.19 -25.27 -1.09
CA ASP A 454 6.15 -26.23 -2.21
C ASP A 454 6.95 -25.74 -3.42
N ALA A 455 6.99 -24.42 -3.66
CA ALA A 455 7.79 -23.80 -4.71
C ALA A 455 9.30 -23.67 -4.39
N GLY A 456 9.77 -24.28 -3.30
CA GLY A 456 11.19 -24.34 -2.93
C GLY A 456 11.68 -23.16 -2.09
N PHE A 457 10.79 -22.48 -1.35
CA PHE A 457 11.19 -21.46 -0.38
C PHE A 457 11.19 -22.00 1.05
N SER A 458 12.24 -21.68 1.80
CA SER A 458 12.22 -21.74 3.26
C SER A 458 11.51 -20.50 3.82
N ILE A 459 10.61 -20.71 4.77
CA ILE A 459 9.87 -19.64 5.45
C ILE A 459 10.63 -19.30 6.72
N LEU A 460 11.07 -18.05 6.83
CA LEU A 460 11.76 -17.52 7.99
C LEU A 460 10.84 -16.51 8.69
N PRO A 461 10.59 -16.66 10.00
CA PRO A 461 9.88 -15.64 10.76
C PRO A 461 10.68 -14.34 10.70
N GLY A 462 10.04 -13.25 10.26
CA GLY A 462 10.57 -11.90 10.41
C GLY A 462 10.04 -11.24 11.68
N GLY A 463 10.49 -10.02 11.98
CA GLY A 463 9.88 -9.20 13.03
C GLY A 463 8.44 -8.82 12.66
N GLY A 464 7.49 -8.99 13.58
CA GLY A 464 6.09 -8.59 13.38
C GLY A 464 5.32 -9.44 12.35
N SER A 465 4.53 -8.78 11.49
CA SER A 465 3.73 -9.42 10.43
C SER A 465 4.53 -9.77 9.17
N ALA A 466 5.78 -9.31 9.08
CA ALA A 466 6.65 -9.54 7.94
C ALA A 466 7.19 -10.99 7.95
N VAL A 467 6.99 -11.71 6.85
CA VAL A 467 7.49 -13.08 6.67
C VAL A 467 8.47 -13.11 5.51
N SER A 468 9.66 -13.60 5.79
CA SER A 468 10.74 -13.72 4.80
C SER A 468 10.70 -15.10 4.14
N PHE A 469 10.54 -15.14 2.83
CA PHE A 469 10.62 -16.34 2.01
C PHE A 469 11.97 -16.37 1.33
N ARG A 470 12.84 -17.30 1.73
CA ARG A 470 14.17 -17.48 1.15
C ARG A 470 14.20 -18.70 0.24
N LYS A 471 14.53 -18.50 -1.03
CA LYS A 471 14.65 -19.57 -2.03
C LYS A 471 15.82 -20.49 -1.65
N VAL A 472 15.56 -21.78 -1.49
CA VAL A 472 16.54 -22.73 -0.95
C VAL A 472 17.76 -22.86 -1.88
N ALA A 473 17.53 -22.88 -3.19
CA ALA A 473 18.58 -23.08 -4.19
C ALA A 473 19.54 -21.88 -4.34
N THR A 474 19.01 -20.65 -4.35
CA THR A 474 19.79 -19.44 -4.67
C THR A 474 20.05 -18.53 -3.46
N ARG A 475 19.40 -18.80 -2.31
CA ARG A 475 19.40 -17.98 -1.09
C ARG A 475 18.83 -16.56 -1.26
N GLU A 476 18.28 -16.24 -2.42
CA GLU A 476 17.53 -15.01 -2.67
C GLU A 476 16.29 -14.96 -1.76
N THR A 477 15.97 -13.78 -1.23
CA THR A 477 14.89 -13.62 -0.25
C THR A 477 13.87 -12.60 -0.74
N ILE A 478 12.60 -12.88 -0.49
CA ILE A 478 11.48 -11.95 -0.68
C ILE A 478 10.65 -11.87 0.58
N VAL A 479 10.21 -10.66 0.94
CA VAL A 479 9.41 -10.43 2.15
C VAL A 479 7.98 -10.08 1.77
N PHE A 480 7.03 -10.75 2.41
CA PHE A 480 5.60 -10.45 2.31
C PHE A 480 5.00 -10.28 3.71
N HIS A 481 4.07 -9.35 3.84
CA HIS A 481 3.35 -9.13 5.11
C HIS A 481 2.15 -10.06 5.19
N ARG A 482 1.98 -10.71 6.34
CA ARG A 482 0.76 -11.46 6.66
C ARG A 482 -0.42 -10.47 6.68
N PRO A 483 -1.53 -10.76 5.98
CA PRO A 483 -2.70 -9.89 6.01
C PRO A 483 -3.27 -9.80 7.43
N HIS A 484 -3.69 -8.59 7.78
CA HIS A 484 -4.28 -8.26 9.07
C HIS A 484 -5.38 -7.19 8.86
N PRO A 485 -6.53 -7.21 9.57
CA PRO A 485 -6.91 -8.10 10.69
C PRO A 485 -7.43 -9.48 10.27
N SER A 486 -7.77 -9.66 8.99
CA SER A 486 -8.19 -10.97 8.47
C SER A 486 -6.96 -11.80 8.05
N PRO A 487 -6.92 -13.11 8.35
CA PRO A 487 -5.85 -14.00 7.89
C PRO A 487 -5.91 -14.29 6.38
N ASN A 488 -6.84 -13.68 5.64
CA ASN A 488 -7.04 -13.89 4.21
C ASN A 488 -6.38 -12.79 3.37
N ILE A 489 -5.72 -13.21 2.30
CA ILE A 489 -5.15 -12.35 1.27
C ILE A 489 -6.24 -12.04 0.25
N ALA A 490 -6.58 -10.76 0.13
CA ALA A 490 -7.51 -10.28 -0.91
C ALA A 490 -6.94 -10.52 -2.32
N PRO A 491 -7.78 -10.82 -3.34
CA PRO A 491 -7.31 -11.12 -4.70
C PRO A 491 -6.37 -10.08 -5.31
N ILE A 492 -6.62 -8.79 -5.04
CA ILE A 492 -5.78 -7.69 -5.54
C ILE A 492 -4.37 -7.70 -4.90
N VAL A 493 -4.28 -8.06 -3.62
CA VAL A 493 -3.02 -8.18 -2.88
C VAL A 493 -2.25 -9.41 -3.38
N LEU A 494 -2.93 -10.55 -3.56
CA LEU A 494 -2.33 -11.76 -4.12
C LEU A 494 -1.72 -11.49 -5.50
N ARG A 495 -2.42 -10.74 -6.36
CA ARG A 495 -1.89 -10.34 -7.67
C ARG A 495 -0.66 -9.45 -7.56
N LYS A 496 -0.61 -8.51 -6.61
CA LYS A 496 0.58 -7.69 -6.35
C LYS A 496 1.77 -8.55 -5.90
N MET A 497 1.53 -9.56 -5.06
CA MET A 497 2.55 -10.54 -4.67
C MET A 497 3.09 -11.31 -5.88
N GLY A 498 2.19 -11.76 -6.77
CA GLY A 498 2.56 -12.40 -8.05
C GLY A 498 3.47 -11.54 -8.91
N LYS A 499 3.14 -10.25 -9.10
CA LYS A 499 4.01 -9.30 -9.83
C LYS A 499 5.41 -9.20 -9.23
N ARG A 500 5.52 -9.24 -7.90
CA ARG A 500 6.83 -9.24 -7.23
C ARG A 500 7.59 -10.54 -7.50
N LEU A 501 6.92 -11.69 -7.51
CA LEU A 501 7.56 -12.96 -7.89
C LEU A 501 8.03 -12.97 -9.34
N THR A 502 7.26 -12.40 -10.27
CA THR A 502 7.70 -12.21 -11.65
C THR A 502 8.93 -11.31 -11.74
N LYS A 503 8.94 -10.18 -11.02
CA LYS A 503 10.08 -9.26 -11.03
C LYS A 503 11.36 -9.88 -10.47
N TRP A 504 11.28 -10.54 -9.32
CA TRP A 504 12.46 -10.99 -8.58
C TRP A 504 12.93 -12.41 -8.92
N PHE A 505 12.01 -13.28 -9.36
CA PHE A 505 12.32 -14.69 -9.64
C PHE A 505 11.94 -15.14 -11.05
N GLN A 506 11.39 -14.23 -11.88
CA GLN A 506 10.91 -14.54 -13.23
C GLN A 506 9.81 -15.62 -13.22
N TYR A 507 9.04 -15.69 -12.13
CA TYR A 507 7.94 -16.63 -12.01
C TYR A 507 6.70 -16.11 -12.71
N GLY A 508 6.07 -16.98 -13.49
CA GLY A 508 4.85 -16.74 -14.24
C GLY A 508 3.91 -17.96 -14.19
N PRO A 509 2.74 -17.87 -14.83
CA PRO A 509 1.77 -18.97 -14.86
C PRO A 509 2.34 -20.27 -15.45
N GLU A 510 3.30 -20.16 -16.36
CA GLU A 510 4.03 -21.27 -17.00
C GLU A 510 5.17 -21.86 -16.15
N THR A 511 5.55 -21.20 -15.05
CA THR A 511 6.63 -21.67 -14.18
C THR A 511 6.21 -22.88 -13.34
N PHE A 512 4.92 -23.00 -13.01
CA PHE A 512 4.42 -24.02 -12.09
C PHE A 512 3.69 -25.12 -12.84
N VAL A 513 3.99 -26.37 -12.50
CA VAL A 513 3.28 -27.54 -13.02
C VAL A 513 2.80 -28.42 -11.87
N GLU A 514 1.63 -29.02 -12.02
CA GLU A 514 1.07 -29.92 -11.01
C GLU A 514 1.92 -31.20 -10.96
N GLU A 515 2.38 -31.55 -9.77
CA GLU A 515 3.02 -32.83 -9.53
C GLU A 515 1.96 -33.93 -9.66
N LYS A 516 2.05 -34.72 -10.73
CA LYS A 516 1.21 -35.93 -10.87
C LYS A 516 1.60 -36.87 -9.74
N GLY A 517 0.71 -37.04 -8.76
CA GLY A 517 0.88 -38.02 -7.69
C GLY A 517 1.22 -39.38 -8.29
N GLY A 518 2.36 -39.93 -7.91
CA GLY A 518 2.67 -41.33 -8.18
C GLY A 518 1.67 -42.21 -7.43
N GLU A 519 1.10 -43.18 -8.14
CA GLU A 519 0.47 -44.36 -7.52
C GLU A 519 1.49 -45.15 -6.70
#